data_AF-A0A8T6DRF5-F1
#
_entry.id   AF-A0A8T6DRF5-F1
#
_cell.length_a   1.000
_cell.length_b   1.000
_cell.length_c   1.000
_cell.angle_alpha   90.00
_cell.angle_beta   90.00
_cell.angle_gamma   90.00
#
_symmetry.space_group_name_H-M   'P 1'
#
loop_
_entity.id
_entity.type
_entity.pdbx_description
1 polymer ?
#
loop_
_entity_poly.entity_id
_entity_poly.type
_entity_poly.pdbx_seq_one_letter_code
_entity_poly.pdbx_strand_id
1 'polypeptide(L)'
;MLASCAASEEYLARLAEFERTIPTCASDAECEAKWSTARSWVIANADFTLRTDSDTRIDTLNADSTRSGTAVQVDRVEGQNGEFQIVVDVECFAAYGCPSELDMRLDFNRTINAVQ
;
A
#
# COMPACT_ATOMS: atom_id res chain seq x y z
N MET A 1 35.52 5.46 10.90
CA MET A 1 34.25 5.68 11.62
C MET A 1 33.17 4.99 10.82
N LEU A 2 32.52 3.98 11.40
CA LEU A 2 31.39 3.30 10.77
C LEU A 2 30.16 4.17 11.02
N ALA A 3 29.80 5.00 10.04
CA ALA A 3 28.53 5.72 10.06
C ALA A 3 27.43 4.67 9.89
N SER A 4 26.76 4.30 10.98
CA SER A 4 25.49 3.57 10.88
C SER A 4 24.52 4.46 10.13
N CYS A 5 23.93 3.97 9.03
CA CYS A 5 22.66 4.50 8.53
C CYS A 5 21.60 4.23 9.61
N ALA A 6 21.57 5.05 10.66
CA ALA A 6 20.46 5.07 11.59
C ALA A 6 19.33 5.80 10.86
N ALA A 7 18.28 5.08 10.52
CA ALA A 7 17.01 5.70 10.17
C ALA A 7 16.64 6.71 11.28
N SER A 8 16.07 7.86 10.89
CA SER A 8 15.62 8.84 11.89
C SER A 8 14.54 8.22 12.78
N GLU A 9 14.46 8.66 14.04
CA GLU A 9 13.40 8.23 14.97
C GLU A 9 12.01 8.49 14.39
N GLU A 10 11.86 9.61 13.66
CA GLU A 10 10.63 9.96 12.95
C GLU A 10 10.25 8.91 11.89
N TYR A 11 11.21 8.43 11.10
CA TYR A 11 10.96 7.40 10.09
C TYR A 11 10.55 6.08 10.73
N LEU A 12 11.23 5.67 11.83
CA LEU A 12 10.87 4.46 12.57
C LEU A 12 9.47 4.55 13.19
N ALA A 13 9.09 5.71 13.74
CA ALA A 13 7.76 5.92 14.30
C ALA A 13 6.66 5.82 13.23
N ARG A 14 6.93 6.32 12.02
CA ARG A 14 6.02 6.22 10.87
C ARG A 14 5.93 4.80 10.31
N LEU A 15 7.02 4.04 10.29
CA LEU A 15 6.98 2.61 9.96
C LEU A 15 6.12 1.83 10.96
N ALA A 16 6.31 2.08 12.26
CA ALA A 16 5.48 1.47 13.29
C ALA A 16 4.01 1.91 13.17
N GLU A 17 3.73 3.14 12.72
CA GLU A 17 2.37 3.58 12.36
C GLU A 17 1.79 2.78 11.21
N PHE A 18 2.54 2.59 10.15
CA PHE A 18 2.10 1.80 9.01
C PHE A 18 1.76 0.37 9.46
N GLU A 19 2.66 -0.30 10.17
CA GLU A 19 2.46 -1.68 10.64
C GLU A 19 1.22 -1.83 11.53
N ARG A 20 0.97 -0.88 12.46
CA ARG A 20 -0.18 -0.96 13.37
C ARG A 20 -1.52 -0.54 12.75
N THR A 21 -1.51 0.06 11.56
CA THR A 21 -2.71 0.58 10.89
C THR A 21 -3.08 -0.18 9.63
N ILE A 22 -2.43 -1.32 9.35
CA ILE A 22 -2.81 -2.18 8.23
C ILE A 22 -4.31 -2.49 8.34
N PRO A 23 -5.13 -2.13 7.34
CA PRO A 23 -6.56 -2.35 7.38
C PRO A 23 -6.89 -3.83 7.49
N THR A 24 -7.80 -4.16 8.39
CA THR A 24 -8.37 -5.51 8.51
C THR A 24 -9.85 -5.49 8.16
N CYS A 25 -10.41 -6.64 7.83
CA CYS A 25 -11.85 -6.83 7.65
C CYS A 25 -12.25 -8.25 8.07
N ALA A 26 -13.44 -8.40 8.66
CA ALA A 26 -13.89 -9.68 9.20
C ALA A 26 -15.15 -10.24 8.51
N SER A 27 -15.97 -9.36 7.92
CA SER A 27 -17.18 -9.77 7.21
C SER A 27 -17.04 -9.57 5.71
N ASP A 28 -17.72 -10.39 4.90
CA ASP A 28 -17.70 -10.27 3.44
C ASP A 28 -18.10 -8.86 2.97
N ALA A 29 -19.10 -8.24 3.62
CA ALA A 29 -19.57 -6.90 3.28
C ALA A 29 -18.52 -5.82 3.56
N GLU A 30 -17.87 -5.88 4.72
CA GLU A 30 -16.79 -4.97 5.09
C GLU A 30 -15.58 -5.15 4.17
N CYS A 31 -15.20 -6.40 3.90
CA CYS A 31 -14.08 -6.72 3.02
C CYS A 31 -14.32 -6.23 1.60
N GLU A 32 -15.53 -6.39 1.06
CA GLU A 32 -15.89 -5.89 -0.28
C GLU A 32 -15.86 -4.36 -0.32
N ALA A 33 -16.40 -3.67 0.68
CA ALA A 33 -16.41 -2.22 0.75
C ALA A 33 -14.97 -1.65 0.81
N LYS A 34 -14.12 -2.24 1.65
CA LYS A 34 -12.71 -1.86 1.78
C LYS A 34 -11.92 -2.20 0.52
N TRP A 35 -12.16 -3.36 -0.10
CA TRP A 35 -11.50 -3.76 -1.35
C TRP A 35 -11.87 -2.85 -2.54
N SER A 36 -13.14 -2.49 -2.67
CA SER A 36 -13.61 -1.54 -3.69
C SER A 36 -12.99 -0.13 -3.49
N THR A 37 -12.85 0.30 -2.24
CA THR A 37 -12.16 1.55 -1.90
C THR A 37 -10.67 1.46 -2.22
N ALA A 38 -10.02 0.34 -1.91
CA ALA A 38 -8.62 0.10 -2.25
C ALA A 38 -8.37 0.18 -3.75
N ARG A 39 -9.23 -0.47 -4.56
CA ARG A 39 -9.18 -0.37 -6.03
C ARG A 39 -9.29 1.07 -6.51
N SER A 40 -10.24 1.83 -5.97
CA SER A 40 -10.43 3.24 -6.34
C SER A 40 -9.23 4.10 -5.95
N TRP A 41 -8.63 3.85 -4.79
CA TRP A 41 -7.43 4.53 -4.33
C TRP A 41 -6.24 4.23 -5.25
N VAL A 42 -6.03 2.98 -5.66
CA VAL A 42 -4.95 2.61 -6.58
C VAL A 42 -5.06 3.36 -7.90
N ILE A 43 -6.26 3.41 -8.48
CA ILE A 43 -6.53 4.14 -9.74
C ILE A 43 -6.21 5.63 -9.62
N ALA A 44 -6.47 6.22 -8.45
CA ALA A 44 -6.29 7.65 -8.23
C ALA A 44 -4.83 8.04 -7.90
N ASN A 45 -4.02 7.11 -7.38
CA ASN A 45 -2.71 7.42 -6.80
C ASN A 45 -1.52 6.78 -7.54
N ALA A 46 -1.74 5.76 -8.37
CA ALA A 46 -0.68 5.14 -9.15
C ALA A 46 -0.46 5.86 -10.50
N ASP A 47 0.80 5.93 -10.94
CA ASP A 47 1.14 6.47 -12.27
C ASP A 47 0.98 5.40 -13.37
N PHE A 48 1.10 4.12 -12.98
CA PHE A 48 0.99 2.99 -13.88
C PHE A 48 -0.43 2.44 -13.96
N THR A 49 -0.77 1.87 -15.12
CA THR A 49 -2.10 1.30 -15.35
C THR A 49 -2.29 -0.02 -14.59
N LEU A 50 -3.51 -0.24 -14.10
CA LEU A 50 -3.94 -1.52 -13.54
C LEU A 50 -3.67 -2.68 -14.51
N ARG A 51 -3.03 -3.73 -14.01
CA ARG A 51 -2.76 -4.99 -14.70
C ARG A 51 -3.51 -6.14 -14.08
N THR A 52 -3.50 -6.22 -12.76
CA THR A 52 -4.23 -7.25 -12.02
C THR A 52 -5.27 -6.55 -11.17
N ASP A 53 -6.47 -7.12 -11.20
CA ASP A 53 -7.66 -6.62 -10.54
C ASP A 53 -8.54 -7.83 -10.27
N SER A 54 -8.23 -8.53 -9.19
CA SER A 54 -8.91 -9.74 -8.74
C SER A 54 -9.38 -9.58 -7.31
N ASP A 55 -10.05 -10.60 -6.77
CA ASP A 55 -10.53 -10.59 -5.38
C ASP A 55 -9.41 -10.63 -4.35
N THR A 56 -8.19 -10.98 -4.75
CA THR A 56 -7.05 -11.15 -3.83
C THR A 56 -5.88 -10.24 -4.14
N ARG A 57 -5.85 -9.61 -5.33
CA ARG A 57 -4.75 -8.75 -5.73
C ARG A 57 -5.19 -7.64 -6.69
N ILE A 58 -4.74 -6.43 -6.39
CA ILE A 58 -4.76 -5.28 -7.29
C ILE A 58 -3.30 -4.88 -7.54
N ASP A 59 -2.91 -4.68 -8.79
CA ASP A 59 -1.52 -4.37 -9.11
C ASP A 59 -1.43 -3.55 -10.39
N THR A 60 -0.55 -2.55 -10.39
CA THR A 60 -0.23 -1.72 -11.56
C THR A 60 1.05 -2.17 -12.23
N LEU A 61 1.03 -2.32 -13.56
CA LEU A 61 2.19 -2.81 -14.31
C LEU A 61 3.20 -1.69 -14.62
N ASN A 62 4.45 -1.89 -14.22
CA ASN A 62 5.56 -1.22 -14.90
C ASN A 62 6.00 -2.03 -16.14
N ALA A 63 5.35 -1.80 -17.28
CA ALA A 63 5.67 -2.49 -18.53
C ALA A 63 7.00 -2.00 -19.13
N ASP A 64 7.50 -0.87 -18.63
CA ASP A 64 8.61 -0.15 -19.20
C ASP A 64 9.51 0.36 -18.07
N SER A 65 10.51 -0.47 -17.72
CA SER A 65 11.53 -0.17 -16.70
C SER A 65 12.30 1.15 -16.93
N THR A 66 12.10 1.82 -18.07
CA THR A 66 12.72 3.11 -18.38
C THR A 66 11.87 4.31 -17.96
N ARG A 67 10.56 4.12 -17.67
CA ARG A 67 9.68 5.19 -17.22
C ARG A 67 9.73 5.33 -15.70
N SER A 68 9.83 6.58 -15.26
CA SER A 68 9.67 6.90 -13.85
C SER A 68 8.20 7.04 -13.47
N GLY A 69 7.85 6.59 -12.26
CA GLY A 69 6.49 6.65 -11.73
C GLY A 69 6.28 5.73 -10.53
N THR A 70 5.09 5.80 -9.97
CA THR A 70 4.67 5.04 -8.79
C THR A 70 3.84 3.83 -9.21
N ALA A 71 4.32 2.64 -8.86
CA ALA A 71 3.54 1.42 -8.92
C ALA A 71 2.95 1.10 -7.55
N VAL A 72 1.74 0.56 -7.56
CA VAL A 72 1.05 0.13 -6.36
C VAL A 72 0.59 -1.31 -6.54
N GLN A 73 0.84 -2.09 -5.52
CA GLN A 73 0.32 -3.44 -5.35
C GLN A 73 -0.49 -3.47 -4.05
N VAL A 74 -1.67 -4.07 -4.09
CA VAL A 74 -2.49 -4.32 -2.92
C VAL A 74 -2.85 -5.79 -2.91
N ASP A 75 -2.60 -6.47 -1.81
CA ASP A 75 -2.94 -7.88 -1.62
C ASP A 75 -3.94 -8.02 -0.46
N ARG A 76 -4.93 -8.89 -0.65
CA ARG A 76 -5.82 -9.36 0.43
C ARG A 76 -5.25 -10.67 0.97
N VAL A 77 -4.75 -10.64 2.20
CA VAL A 77 -4.09 -11.78 2.83
C VAL A 77 -4.91 -12.27 4.02
N GLU A 78 -4.89 -13.58 4.27
CA GLU A 78 -5.48 -14.15 5.49
C GLU A 78 -4.67 -13.67 6.70
N GLY A 79 -5.36 -13.04 7.64
CA GLY A 79 -4.84 -12.60 8.92
C GLY A 79 -5.05 -13.63 10.03
N GLN A 80 -4.99 -13.18 11.28
CA GLN A 80 -5.28 -14.03 12.43
C GLN A 80 -6.79 -14.10 12.68
N ASN A 81 -7.24 -15.19 13.30
CA ASN A 81 -8.64 -15.37 13.74
C ASN A 81 -9.70 -15.30 12.62
N GLY A 82 -9.31 -15.56 11.37
CA GLY A 82 -10.23 -15.55 10.22
C GLY A 82 -10.54 -14.17 9.65
N GLU A 83 -9.85 -13.13 10.13
CA GLU A 83 -9.88 -11.80 9.51
C GLU A 83 -8.97 -11.76 8.28
N PHE A 84 -9.27 -10.90 7.32
CA PHE A 84 -8.37 -10.58 6.22
C PHE A 84 -7.67 -9.25 6.48
N GLN A 85 -6.44 -9.13 5.99
CA GLN A 85 -5.69 -7.88 5.96
C GLN A 85 -5.57 -7.39 4.52
N ILE A 86 -5.63 -6.08 4.33
CA ILE A 86 -5.45 -5.43 3.04
C ILE A 86 -4.11 -4.70 3.10
N VAL A 87 -3.10 -5.27 2.46
CA VAL A 87 -1.71 -4.80 2.56
C VAL A 87 -1.34 -4.09 1.26
N VAL A 88 -0.79 -2.89 1.37
CA VAL A 88 -0.29 -2.11 0.24
C VAL A 88 1.23 -2.15 0.18
N ASP A 89 1.76 -2.40 -1.01
CA ASP A 89 3.13 -2.10 -1.41
C ASP A 89 3.12 -0.96 -2.42
N VAL A 90 4.01 0.00 -2.21
CA VAL A 90 4.20 1.15 -3.08
C VAL A 90 5.67 1.12 -3.48
N GLU A 91 5.90 0.93 -4.77
CA GLU A 91 7.22 0.92 -5.37
C GLU A 91 7.35 2.14 -6.26
N CYS A 92 8.35 2.99 -6.00
CA CYS A 92 8.64 4.09 -6.86
C CYS A 92 9.82 3.80 -7.78
N PHE A 93 9.56 3.86 -9.09
CA PHE A 93 10.57 3.77 -10.12
C PHE A 93 11.05 5.19 -10.41
N ALA A 94 12.14 5.63 -9.80
CA ALA A 94 12.77 6.91 -10.13
C ALA A 94 14.29 6.80 -10.04
N ALA A 95 15.01 7.44 -10.96
CA ALA A 95 16.48 7.43 -10.98
C ALA A 95 17.13 8.02 -9.71
N TYR A 96 16.39 8.80 -8.92
CA TYR A 96 16.90 9.52 -7.75
C TYR A 96 16.09 9.31 -6.46
N GLY A 97 15.27 8.25 -6.40
CA GLY A 97 14.49 7.87 -5.22
C GLY A 97 13.20 8.69 -5.03
N CYS A 98 12.25 8.11 -4.31
CA CYS A 98 10.98 8.79 -4.00
C CYS A 98 10.78 8.87 -2.47
N PRO A 99 10.69 10.08 -1.92
CA PRO A 99 10.54 10.25 -0.48
C PRO A 99 9.11 9.95 0.03
N SER A 100 8.16 9.64 -0.84
CA SER A 100 6.72 9.58 -0.52
C SER A 100 6.13 8.18 -0.36
N GLU A 101 6.89 7.10 -0.53
CA GLU A 101 6.33 5.73 -0.48
C GLU A 101 5.65 5.45 0.86
N LEU A 102 6.32 5.77 1.98
CA LEU A 102 5.74 5.57 3.31
C LEU A 102 4.55 6.50 3.56
N ASP A 103 4.55 7.72 3.01
CA ASP A 103 3.39 8.61 3.09
C ASP A 103 2.18 8.04 2.36
N MET A 104 2.38 7.49 1.16
CA MET A 104 1.32 6.86 0.37
C MET A 104 0.78 5.60 1.06
N ARG A 105 1.66 4.78 1.64
CA ARG A 105 1.25 3.60 2.42
C ARG A 105 0.41 3.99 3.64
N LEU A 106 0.78 5.06 4.35
CA LEU A 106 0.02 5.59 5.47
C LEU A 106 -1.33 6.19 5.04
N ASP A 107 -1.35 6.94 3.95
CA ASP A 107 -2.57 7.50 3.36
C ASP A 107 -3.56 6.40 2.94
N PHE A 108 -3.06 5.34 2.31
CA PHE A 108 -3.84 4.15 1.99
C PHE A 108 -4.49 3.57 3.24
N ASN A 109 -3.69 3.26 4.27
CA ASN A 109 -4.20 2.70 5.53
C ASN A 109 -5.30 3.59 6.14
N ARG A 110 -5.09 4.91 6.16
CA ARG A 110 -6.09 5.87 6.68
C ARG A 110 -7.37 5.86 5.85
N THR A 111 -7.26 5.84 4.53
CA THR A 111 -8.41 5.84 3.62
C THR A 111 -9.25 4.58 3.77
N ILE A 112 -8.62 3.41 3.80
CA ILE A 112 -9.34 2.14 3.88
C ILE A 112 -9.94 1.90 5.27
N ASN A 113 -9.25 2.32 6.34
CA ASN A 113 -9.80 2.23 7.70
C ASN A 113 -10.96 3.20 7.96
N ALA A 114 -11.16 4.21 7.11
CA ALA A 114 -12.32 5.10 7.21
C ALA A 114 -13.62 4.47 6.67
N VAL A 115 -13.54 3.34 5.98
CA VAL A 115 -14.68 2.57 5.47
C VAL A 115 -15.25 1.69 6.60
N GLN A 116 -16.57 1.69 6.74
CA GLN A 116 -17.32 0.95 7.76
C GLN A 116 -17.80 -0.41 7.27
#